data_AF-A0A0B1SM46-F1
#
_entry.id   AF-A0A0B1SM46-F1
#
_cell.length_a   1.000
_cell.length_b   1.000
_cell.length_c   1.000
_cell.angle_alpha   90.00
_cell.angle_beta   90.00
_cell.angle_gamma   90.00
#
_symmetry.space_group_name_H-M   'P 1'
#
loop_
_entity.id
_entity.type
_entity.pdbx_description
1 polymer ?
#
loop_
_entity_poly.entity_id
_entity_poly.type
_entity_poly.pdbx_seq_one_letter_code
_entity_poly.pdbx_strand_id
1 'polypeptide(L)'
;MLVNAIYFHGAWQDKFPKKATRKEDFFSAEGKTIKLDFMRTEASRDYAEDDTIQVLSLKYTNPAYAMNIFLPKRGFELGEILAEIDGERIQSLLSRLRKITLTIMIPKMKLETEVDLQEPLTSMGITDLFSPNADLTGITKSGSLCVTHATHKAIIEVSDCCLVIHLFRKNYSLRLIEVIIVQLK
;
A
#
# COMPACT_ATOMS: atom_id res chain seq x y z
N MET A 1 11.85 0.86 23.52
CA MET A 1 11.64 1.03 22.07
C MET A 1 10.92 -0.21 21.56
N LEU A 2 9.82 -0.02 20.82
CA LEU A 2 9.11 -1.09 20.12
C LEU A 2 9.30 -0.88 18.63
N VAL A 3 9.82 -1.90 17.96
CA VAL A 3 9.95 -1.88 16.51
C VAL A 3 9.19 -3.07 15.96
N ASN A 4 8.26 -2.81 15.05
CA ASN A 4 7.66 -3.84 14.22
C ASN A 4 8.24 -3.68 12.81
N ALA A 5 8.67 -4.78 12.19
CA ALA A 5 9.09 -4.79 10.81
C ALA A 5 8.31 -5.86 10.06
N ILE A 6 7.66 -5.47 8.95
CA ILE A 6 7.01 -6.41 8.04
C ILE A 6 7.80 -6.38 6.73
N TYR A 7 8.15 -7.58 6.28
CA TYR A 7 8.80 -7.78 5.00
C TYR A 7 7.91 -8.64 4.13
N PHE A 8 7.63 -8.16 2.92
CA PHE A 8 6.93 -8.92 1.90
C PHE A 8 7.78 -8.96 0.63
N HIS A 9 7.96 -10.15 0.10
CA HIS A 9 8.54 -10.37 -1.22
C HIS A 9 7.65 -11.30 -2.01
N GLY A 10 6.94 -10.74 -2.98
CA GLY A 10 6.01 -11.45 -3.83
C GLY A 10 6.54 -11.49 -5.26
N ALA A 11 7.03 -12.65 -5.71
CA ALA A 11 7.33 -12.85 -7.12
C ALA A 11 6.03 -12.93 -7.92
N TRP A 12 5.96 -12.25 -9.06
CA TRP A 12 4.78 -12.37 -9.95
C TRP A 12 4.61 -13.81 -10.41
N GLN A 13 3.38 -14.31 -10.39
CA GLN A 13 3.04 -15.60 -11.01
C GLN A 13 3.47 -15.60 -12.48
N ASP A 14 3.08 -14.54 -13.18
CA ASP A 14 3.44 -14.29 -14.57
C ASP A 14 4.28 -13.01 -14.67
N LYS A 15 5.60 -13.17 -14.82
CA LYS A 15 6.55 -12.06 -14.86
C LYS A 15 6.44 -11.25 -16.15
N PHE A 16 6.85 -9.98 -16.07
CA PHE A 16 6.96 -9.13 -17.24
C PHE A 16 8.26 -9.41 -18.00
N PRO A 17 8.24 -9.46 -19.34
CA PRO A 17 9.46 -9.66 -20.11
C PRO A 17 10.34 -8.41 -20.07
N LYS A 18 11.54 -8.51 -19.48
CA LYS A 18 12.52 -7.41 -19.38
C LYS A 18 12.78 -6.71 -20.71
N LYS A 19 12.82 -7.47 -21.81
CA LYS A 19 13.06 -6.93 -23.16
C LYS A 19 11.92 -6.04 -23.68
N ALA A 20 10.75 -6.04 -23.04
CA ALA A 20 9.62 -5.20 -23.38
C ALA A 20 9.57 -3.90 -22.56
N THR A 21 10.44 -3.72 -21.56
CA THR A 21 10.50 -2.48 -20.79
C THR A 21 10.97 -1.31 -21.66
N ARG A 22 10.25 -0.19 -21.62
CA ARG A 22 10.55 1.02 -22.39
C ARG A 22 10.41 2.26 -21.51
N LYS A 23 11.15 3.31 -21.83
CA LYS A 23 10.97 4.62 -21.19
C LYS A 23 9.73 5.29 -21.76
N GLU A 24 8.78 5.63 -20.90
CA GLU A 24 7.55 6.34 -21.25
C GLU A 24 7.29 7.47 -20.25
N ASP A 25 6.41 8.39 -20.63
CA ASP A 25 6.02 9.51 -19.79
C ASP A 25 5.01 9.07 -18.72
N PHE A 26 5.25 9.48 -17.48
CA PHE A 26 4.35 9.37 -16.35
C PHE A 26 3.91 10.76 -15.91
N PHE A 27 2.61 10.96 -15.75
CA PHE A 27 2.01 12.22 -15.35
C PHE A 27 1.70 12.17 -13.86
N SER A 28 2.42 12.98 -13.06
CA SER A 28 2.20 13.02 -11.61
C SER A 28 0.98 13.87 -11.27
N ALA A 29 0.46 13.66 -10.05
CA ALA A 29 -0.63 14.49 -9.49
C ALA A 29 -0.24 15.98 -9.37
N GLU A 30 1.05 16.29 -9.31
CA GLU A 30 1.57 17.68 -9.28
C GLU A 30 1.62 18.33 -10.69
N GLY A 31 1.10 17.65 -11.72
CA GLY A 31 1.15 18.13 -13.11
C GLY A 31 2.53 18.03 -13.77
N LYS A 32 3.48 17.29 -13.17
CA LYS A 32 4.81 17.07 -13.75
C LYS A 32 4.83 15.83 -14.62
N THR A 33 5.51 15.93 -15.75
CA THR A 33 5.82 14.77 -16.61
C THR A 33 7.20 14.24 -16.28
N ILE A 34 7.29 12.95 -15.94
CA ILE A 34 8.54 12.27 -15.58
C ILE A 34 8.70 11.05 -16.48
N LYS A 35 9.90 10.83 -17.02
CA LYS A 35 10.20 9.60 -17.78
C LYS A 35 10.54 8.45 -16.84
N LEU A 36 9.76 7.38 -16.90
CA LEU A 36 9.96 6.16 -16.12
C LEU A 36 10.09 4.95 -17.04
N ASP A 37 10.72 3.89 -16.54
CA ASP A 37 10.73 2.59 -17.22
C ASP A 37 9.38 1.89 -17.00
N PHE A 38 8.60 1.68 -18.06
CA PHE A 38 7.36 0.94 -18.02
C PHE A 38 7.59 -0.51 -18.45
N MET A 39 7.23 -1.45 -17.58
CA MET A 39 7.14 -2.86 -17.94
C MET A 39 5.84 -3.13 -18.71
N ARG A 40 5.95 -3.92 -19.78
CA ARG A 40 4.85 -4.14 -20.74
C ARG A 40 4.65 -5.60 -21.03
N THR A 41 3.40 -6.01 -21.16
CA THR A 41 3.01 -7.33 -21.65
C THR A 41 1.62 -7.29 -22.27
N GLU A 42 1.32 -8.23 -23.14
CA GLU A 42 -0.03 -8.54 -23.57
C GLU A 42 -0.35 -9.94 -23.05
N ALA A 43 -1.30 -10.03 -22.12
CA ALA A 43 -1.55 -11.28 -21.41
C ALA A 43 -2.97 -11.33 -20.86
N SER A 44 -3.43 -12.55 -20.59
CA SER A 44 -4.66 -12.77 -19.84
C SER A 44 -4.41 -12.50 -18.35
N ARG A 45 -5.15 -11.54 -17.77
CA ARG A 45 -5.10 -11.18 -16.35
C ARG A 45 -6.50 -10.97 -15.80
N ASP A 46 -6.61 -11.07 -14.48
CA ASP A 46 -7.84 -10.78 -13.76
C ASP A 46 -8.10 -9.27 -13.78
N TYR A 47 -9.24 -8.88 -14.34
CA TYR A 47 -9.62 -7.49 -14.59
C TYR A 47 -11.10 -7.25 -14.29
N ALA A 48 -11.41 -6.06 -13.78
CA ALA A 48 -12.76 -5.55 -13.59
C ALA A 48 -12.78 -4.03 -13.79
N GLU A 49 -13.96 -3.46 -13.98
CA GLU A 49 -14.14 -2.02 -14.04
C GLU A 49 -15.57 -1.62 -13.62
N ASP A 50 -15.72 -0.36 -13.24
CA ASP A 50 -16.99 0.36 -13.18
C ASP A 50 -16.91 1.60 -14.07
N ASP A 51 -17.81 2.56 -13.89
CA ASP A 51 -17.87 3.77 -14.72
C ASP A 51 -16.64 4.66 -14.58
N THR A 52 -15.94 4.62 -13.43
CA THR A 52 -14.89 5.58 -13.11
C THR A 52 -13.51 4.95 -12.83
N ILE A 53 -13.44 3.65 -12.52
CA ILE A 53 -12.22 2.93 -12.16
C ILE A 53 -12.09 1.65 -12.99
N GLN A 54 -10.85 1.33 -13.35
CA GLN A 54 -10.45 0.00 -13.81
C GLN A 54 -9.52 -0.66 -12.78
N VAL A 55 -9.63 -1.98 -12.63
CA VAL A 55 -8.89 -2.76 -11.64
C VAL A 55 -8.17 -3.91 -12.34
N LEU A 56 -6.86 -3.97 -12.16
CA LEU A 56 -6.01 -5.06 -12.62
C LEU A 56 -5.46 -5.83 -11.42
N SER A 57 -5.66 -7.15 -11.39
CA SER A 57 -5.11 -8.02 -10.34
C SER A 57 -3.93 -8.84 -10.87
N LEU A 58 -2.79 -8.70 -10.19
CA LEU A 58 -1.53 -9.39 -10.49
C LEU A 58 -1.24 -10.39 -9.37
N LYS A 59 -1.45 -11.67 -9.64
CA LYS A 59 -1.18 -12.76 -8.71
C LYS A 59 0.31 -12.95 -8.50
N TYR A 60 0.67 -13.33 -7.27
CA TYR A 60 2.02 -13.79 -6.96
C TYR A 60 2.15 -15.30 -7.15
N THR A 61 3.37 -15.82 -7.10
CA THR A 61 3.64 -17.27 -7.11
C THR A 61 2.91 -18.00 -5.97
N ASN A 62 2.71 -17.33 -4.84
CA ASN A 62 1.76 -17.76 -3.82
C ASN A 62 0.36 -17.23 -4.17
N PRO A 63 -0.60 -18.11 -4.54
CA PRO A 63 -1.93 -17.70 -4.99
C PRO A 63 -2.81 -17.11 -3.88
N ALA A 64 -2.40 -17.20 -2.61
CA ALA A 64 -3.08 -16.53 -1.50
C ALA A 64 -2.96 -15.00 -1.54
N TYR A 65 -2.05 -14.47 -2.37
CA TYR A 65 -1.78 -13.03 -2.45
C TYR A 65 -1.88 -12.54 -3.90
N ALA A 66 -2.29 -11.28 -4.07
CA ALA A 66 -2.25 -10.56 -5.33
C ALA A 66 -2.06 -9.06 -5.08
N MET A 67 -1.45 -8.35 -6.05
CA MET A 67 -1.47 -6.89 -6.11
C MET A 67 -2.68 -6.46 -6.94
N ASN A 68 -3.56 -5.65 -6.37
CA ASN A 68 -4.67 -5.05 -7.10
C ASN A 68 -4.34 -3.58 -7.39
N ILE A 69 -4.33 -3.21 -8.66
CA ILE A 69 -4.05 -1.86 -9.14
C ILE A 69 -5.38 -1.24 -9.54
N PHE A 70 -5.79 -0.22 -8.78
CA PHE A 70 -6.97 0.59 -9.07
C PHE A 70 -6.50 1.83 -9.83
N LEU A 71 -6.97 1.98 -11.06
CA LEU A 71 -6.60 3.08 -11.94
C LEU A 71 -7.87 3.86 -12.31
N PRO A 72 -7.96 5.15 -12.00
CA PRO A 72 -9.04 6.00 -12.50
C PRO A 72 -9.06 5.98 -14.04
N LYS A 73 -10.26 5.93 -14.62
CA LYS A 73 -10.48 6.11 -16.06
C LYS A 73 -10.20 7.56 -16.44
N ARG A 74 -9.87 7.80 -17.72
CA ARG A 74 -9.63 9.16 -18.23
C ARG A 74 -10.86 10.05 -17.95
N GLY A 75 -10.61 11.24 -17.43
CA GLY A 75 -11.67 12.20 -17.06
C GLY A 75 -12.05 12.16 -15.58
N PHE A 76 -11.53 11.21 -14.80
CA PHE A 76 -11.70 11.15 -13.35
C PHE A 76 -10.38 11.44 -12.64
N GLU A 77 -10.40 12.35 -11.67
CA GLU A 77 -9.20 12.68 -10.89
C GLU A 77 -9.02 11.68 -9.74
N LEU A 78 -7.75 11.37 -9.41
CA LEU A 78 -7.45 10.45 -8.31
C LEU A 78 -8.01 10.95 -6.97
N GLY A 79 -8.05 12.27 -6.74
CA GLY A 79 -8.58 12.85 -5.51
C GLY A 79 -10.09 12.60 -5.33
N GLU A 80 -10.88 12.74 -6.39
CA GLU A 80 -12.32 12.46 -6.39
C GLU A 80 -12.58 10.99 -6.10
N ILE A 81 -11.84 10.11 -6.77
CA ILE A 81 -11.93 8.66 -6.55
C ILE A 81 -11.57 8.30 -5.10
N LEU A 82 -10.52 8.88 -4.53
CA LEU A 82 -10.10 8.62 -3.16
C LEU A 82 -11.11 9.10 -2.10
N ALA A 83 -11.90 10.14 -2.41
CA ALA A 83 -12.94 10.64 -1.51
C ALA A 83 -14.18 9.74 -1.47
N GLU A 84 -14.47 9.02 -2.56
CA GLU A 84 -15.65 8.17 -2.71
C GLU A 84 -15.36 6.67 -2.53
N ILE A 85 -14.10 6.26 -2.58
CA ILE A 85 -13.75 4.84 -2.48
C ILE A 85 -13.84 4.37 -1.04
N ASP A 86 -14.61 3.31 -0.82
CA ASP A 86 -14.78 2.66 0.47
C ASP A 86 -14.56 1.15 0.38
N GLY A 87 -14.70 0.46 1.52
CA GLY A 87 -14.53 -0.98 1.60
C GLY A 87 -15.54 -1.76 0.73
N GLU A 88 -16.79 -1.31 0.67
CA GLU A 88 -17.84 -1.97 -0.10
C GLU A 88 -17.58 -1.90 -1.60
N ARG A 89 -17.19 -0.72 -2.09
CA ARG A 89 -16.84 -0.49 -3.50
C ARG A 89 -15.61 -1.30 -3.90
N ILE A 90 -14.59 -1.35 -3.05
CA ILE A 90 -13.40 -2.19 -3.25
C ILE A 90 -13.81 -3.67 -3.38
N GLN A 91 -14.59 -4.20 -2.43
CA GLN A 91 -15.03 -5.59 -2.45
C GLN A 91 -15.88 -5.90 -3.69
N SER A 92 -16.79 -5.00 -4.06
CA SER A 92 -17.63 -5.11 -5.25
C SER A 92 -16.79 -5.20 -6.53
N LEU A 93 -15.78 -4.33 -6.70
CA LEU A 93 -14.87 -4.39 -7.85
C LEU A 93 -14.06 -5.69 -7.87
N LEU A 94 -13.53 -6.12 -6.72
CA LEU A 94 -12.72 -7.34 -6.62
C LEU A 94 -13.55 -8.61 -6.90
N SER A 95 -14.81 -8.66 -6.47
CA SER A 95 -15.71 -9.79 -6.72
C SER A 95 -16.03 -9.99 -8.21
N ARG A 96 -15.89 -8.93 -9.02
CA ARG A 96 -16.17 -8.93 -10.47
C ARG A 96 -14.95 -9.21 -11.34
N LEU A 97 -13.78 -9.46 -10.73
CA LEU A 97 -12.56 -9.80 -11.44
C LEU A 97 -12.77 -11.06 -12.30
N ARG A 98 -12.43 -10.94 -13.58
CA ARG A 98 -12.44 -12.06 -14.52
C ARG A 98 -11.24 -11.98 -15.44
N LYS A 99 -10.82 -13.13 -15.97
CA LYS A 99 -9.71 -13.19 -16.92
C LYS A 99 -10.07 -12.50 -18.24
N ILE A 100 -9.29 -11.51 -18.62
CA ILE A 100 -9.39 -10.79 -19.90
C ILE A 100 -7.98 -10.66 -20.48
N THR A 101 -7.84 -10.74 -21.80
CA THR A 101 -6.57 -10.42 -22.48
C THR A 101 -6.48 -8.92 -22.68
N LEU A 102 -5.44 -8.29 -22.14
CA LEU A 102 -5.20 -6.86 -22.27
C LEU A 102 -3.72 -6.54 -22.46
N THR A 103 -3.45 -5.36 -23.04
CA THR A 103 -2.12 -4.75 -23.01
C THR A 103 -1.94 -4.04 -21.68
N ILE A 104 -0.92 -4.43 -20.93
CA ILE A 104 -0.61 -3.91 -19.61
C ILE A 104 0.69 -3.12 -19.70
N MET A 105 0.67 -1.91 -19.14
CA MET A 105 1.85 -1.06 -18.97
C MET A 105 1.87 -0.55 -17.53
N ILE A 106 2.93 -0.85 -16.79
CA ILE A 106 3.06 -0.47 -15.39
C ILE A 106 4.45 0.16 -15.19
N PRO A 107 4.57 1.32 -14.54
CA PRO A 107 5.86 1.90 -14.26
C PRO A 107 6.62 1.05 -13.23
N LYS A 108 7.92 0.86 -13.45
CA LYS A 108 8.85 0.48 -12.39
C LYS A 108 8.98 1.66 -11.44
N MET A 109 8.84 1.39 -10.16
CA MET A 109 8.84 2.43 -9.15
C MET A 109 9.41 1.93 -7.84
N LYS A 110 10.11 2.83 -7.16
CA LYS A 110 10.51 2.69 -5.77
C LYS A 110 9.94 3.87 -5.00
N LEU A 111 9.06 3.59 -4.07
CA LEU A 111 8.47 4.57 -3.18
C LEU A 111 9.05 4.39 -1.79
N GLU A 112 9.45 5.48 -1.18
CA GLU A 112 9.83 5.53 0.23
C GLU A 112 8.98 6.60 0.91
N THR A 113 8.34 6.23 2.01
CA THR A 113 7.54 7.14 2.83
C THR A 113 7.92 6.98 4.30
N GLU A 114 7.84 8.09 5.03
CA GLU A 114 8.04 8.14 6.46
C GLU A 114 6.96 9.09 7.01
N VAL A 115 6.14 8.55 7.90
CA VAL A 115 4.94 9.22 8.44
C VAL A 115 5.04 9.21 9.96
N ASP A 116 4.86 10.37 10.56
CA ASP A 116 4.57 10.45 12.00
C ASP A 116 3.11 10.06 12.24
N LEU A 117 2.92 9.02 13.04
CA LEU A 117 1.62 8.48 13.37
C LEU A 117 0.97 9.19 14.56
N GLN A 118 1.67 10.07 15.28
CA GLN A 118 1.11 10.72 16.45
C GLN A 118 -0.17 11.49 16.09
N GLU A 119 -0.11 12.36 15.08
CA GLU A 119 -1.28 13.13 14.63
C GLU A 119 -2.41 12.24 14.10
N PRO A 120 -2.17 11.30 13.15
CA PRO A 120 -3.21 10.36 12.70
C PRO A 120 -3.84 9.53 13.82
N LEU A 121 -3.07 9.05 14.79
CA LEU A 121 -3.60 8.24 15.88
C LEU A 121 -4.41 9.11 16.86
N THR A 122 -3.94 10.34 17.13
CA THR A 122 -4.64 11.32 17.95
C THR A 122 -5.98 11.70 17.31
N SER A 123 -6.02 11.93 15.99
CA SER A 123 -7.26 12.24 15.28
C SER A 123 -8.26 11.07 15.23
N MET A 124 -7.76 9.84 15.35
CA MET A 124 -8.59 8.63 15.55
C MET A 124 -9.01 8.40 17.01
N GLY A 125 -8.68 9.31 17.93
CA GLY A 125 -9.08 9.26 19.34
C GLY A 125 -8.06 8.59 20.27
N ILE A 126 -6.88 8.18 19.79
CA ILE A 126 -5.81 7.63 20.61
C ILE A 126 -4.95 8.79 21.14
N THR A 127 -5.49 9.50 22.14
CA THR A 127 -4.85 10.71 22.70
C THR A 127 -4.02 10.41 23.95
N ASP A 128 -4.58 9.61 24.86
CA ASP A 128 -4.00 9.41 26.21
C ASP A 128 -2.61 8.78 26.15
N LEU A 129 -2.39 7.90 25.17
CA LEU A 129 -1.12 7.21 24.91
C LEU A 129 0.08 8.16 24.76
N PHE A 130 -0.16 9.36 24.21
CA PHE A 130 0.86 10.39 23.95
C PHE A 130 0.91 11.45 25.05
N SER A 131 0.13 11.30 26.12
CA SER A 131 0.06 12.24 27.23
C SER A 131 0.83 11.74 28.45
N PRO A 132 1.29 12.63 29.34
CA PRO A 132 1.86 12.23 30.64
C PRO A 132 0.91 11.41 31.52
N ASN A 133 -0.39 11.44 31.22
CA ASN A 133 -1.44 10.71 31.95
C ASN A 133 -1.70 9.30 31.39
N ALA A 134 -0.90 8.85 30.42
CA ALA A 134 -1.04 7.51 29.85
C ALA A 134 -0.98 6.43 30.94
N ASP A 135 -2.03 5.61 31.05
CA ASP A 135 -2.00 4.44 31.92
C ASP A 135 -1.30 3.27 31.21
N LEU A 136 0.01 3.18 31.42
CA LEU A 136 0.86 2.08 30.94
C LEU A 136 1.32 1.18 32.09
N THR A 137 0.53 1.09 33.17
CA THR A 137 0.86 0.29 34.36
C THR A 137 0.95 -1.20 34.11
N GLY A 138 0.34 -1.70 33.02
CA GLY A 138 0.51 -3.07 32.53
C GLY A 138 1.93 -3.39 32.04
N ILE A 139 2.77 -2.37 31.77
CA ILE A 139 4.12 -2.52 31.24
C ILE A 139 5.18 -2.21 32.30
N THR A 140 4.99 -1.16 33.09
CA THR A 140 5.82 -0.86 34.26
C THR A 140 4.97 -0.45 35.46
N LYS A 141 5.34 -0.94 36.64
CA LYS A 141 4.71 -0.56 37.92
C LYS A 141 5.29 0.74 38.50
N SER A 142 6.40 1.23 37.96
CA SER A 142 7.14 2.38 38.48
C SER A 142 7.46 3.40 37.38
N GLY A 143 7.31 4.68 37.73
CA GLY A 143 7.51 5.82 36.84
C GLY A 143 6.27 6.19 36.03
N SER A 144 6.16 7.46 35.64
CA SER A 144 5.23 7.88 34.59
C SER A 144 5.83 7.54 33.22
N LEU A 145 5.01 7.01 32.33
CA LEU A 145 5.48 6.53 31.05
C LEU A 145 4.43 6.78 29.99
N CYS A 146 4.87 7.34 28.87
CA CYS A 146 4.03 7.66 27.73
C CYS A 146 4.80 7.39 26.43
N VAL A 147 4.05 7.29 25.33
CA VAL A 147 4.66 7.22 24.00
C VAL A 147 4.98 8.63 23.57
N THR A 148 6.25 8.91 23.30
CA THR A 148 6.66 10.25 22.85
C THR A 148 6.66 10.40 21.34
N HIS A 149 6.85 9.30 20.61
CA HIS A 149 6.97 9.30 19.15
C HIS A 149 6.50 7.95 18.58
N ALA A 150 5.77 8.00 17.47
CA ALA A 150 5.33 6.83 16.72
C ALA A 150 5.56 7.05 15.23
N THR A 151 6.54 6.37 14.64
CA THR A 151 6.91 6.55 13.23
C THR A 151 6.59 5.31 12.40
N HIS A 152 6.03 5.51 11.22
CA HIS A 152 5.84 4.48 10.21
C HIS A 152 6.65 4.81 8.95
N LYS A 153 7.60 3.95 8.61
CA LYS A 153 8.40 4.03 7.39
C LYS A 153 8.07 2.86 6.48
N ALA A 154 7.80 3.13 5.22
CA ALA A 154 7.51 2.10 4.22
C ALA A 154 8.36 2.31 2.97
N ILE A 155 8.89 1.21 2.44
CA ILE A 155 9.55 1.14 1.14
C ILE A 155 8.79 0.13 0.29
N ILE A 156 8.35 0.54 -0.90
CA ILE A 156 7.67 -0.31 -1.87
C ILE A 156 8.45 -0.27 -3.18
N GLU A 157 8.84 -1.42 -3.71
CA GLU A 157 9.54 -1.54 -4.98
C GLU A 157 8.78 -2.48 -5.92
N VAL A 158 8.36 -1.94 -7.07
CA VAL A 158 7.66 -2.66 -8.13
C VAL A 158 8.63 -2.88 -9.29
N SER A 159 8.83 -4.14 -9.68
CA SER A 159 9.73 -4.53 -10.76
C SER A 159 9.08 -5.52 -11.74
N ASP A 160 9.83 -5.93 -12.77
CA ASP A 160 9.37 -6.89 -13.77
C ASP A 160 9.19 -8.32 -13.22
N CYS A 161 9.80 -8.65 -12.09
CA CYS A 161 9.80 -10.00 -11.53
C CYS A 161 9.06 -10.14 -10.19
N CYS A 162 8.96 -9.06 -9.41
CA CYS A 162 8.37 -9.09 -8.07
C CYS A 162 7.91 -7.72 -7.57
N LEU A 163 7.14 -7.76 -6.48
CA LEU A 163 6.95 -6.68 -5.53
C LEU A 163 7.81 -6.96 -4.28
N VAL A 164 8.50 -5.94 -3.79
CA VAL A 164 9.17 -5.94 -2.49
C VAL A 164 8.56 -4.84 -1.63
N ILE A 165 8.20 -5.16 -0.39
CA ILE A 165 7.74 -4.19 0.61
C ILE A 165 8.56 -4.36 1.88
N HIS A 166 9.10 -3.25 2.39
CA HIS A 166 9.66 -3.14 3.73
C HIS A 166 8.85 -2.12 4.53
N LEU A 167 8.14 -2.56 5.55
CA LEU A 167 7.48 -1.69 6.52
C LEU A 167 8.27 -1.72 7.81
N PHE A 168 8.63 -0.56 8.34
CA PHE A 168 9.24 -0.36 9.64
C PHE A 168 8.34 0.54 10.46
N ARG A 169 7.88 0.07 11.60
CA ARG A 169 7.16 0.88 12.59
C ARG A 169 8.07 1.04 13.78
N LYS A 170 8.58 2.25 14.01
CA LYS A 170 9.37 2.60 15.19
C LYS A 170 8.49 3.37 16.18
N ASN A 171 8.09 2.73 17.27
CA ASN A 171 7.50 3.42 18.42
C ASN A 171 8.56 3.56 19.52
N TYR A 172 8.80 4.78 20.00
CA TYR A 172 9.72 4.99 21.10
C TYR A 172 9.05 4.58 22.42
N SER A 173 9.72 3.68 23.17
CA SER A 173 9.29 3.03 24.44
C SER A 173 7.88 2.44 24.47
N LEU A 174 7.67 1.13 24.20
CA LEU A 174 7.54 0.07 25.21
C LEU A 174 7.03 -1.24 24.56
N ARG A 175 7.32 -2.39 25.19
CA ARG A 175 7.01 -3.74 24.71
C ARG A 175 5.51 -4.02 24.52
N LEU A 176 5.23 -4.74 23.42
CA LEU A 176 4.01 -5.50 23.06
C LEU A 176 2.69 -4.73 22.87
N ILE A 177 2.36 -4.43 21.60
CA ILE A 177 1.00 -4.53 21.05
C ILE A 177 1.11 -5.02 19.60
N GLU A 178 0.79 -6.29 19.36
CA GLU A 178 0.39 -6.81 18.04
C GLU A 178 -1.13 -6.61 17.89
N VAL A 179 -1.56 -5.51 17.25
CA VAL A 179 -2.89 -5.29 16.67
C VAL A 179 -2.66 -4.09 15.71
N ILE A 180 -2.90 -4.05 14.40
CA ILE A 180 -3.91 -4.60 13.50
C ILE A 180 -3.21 -4.81 12.13
N ILE A 181 -3.02 -6.04 11.69
CA ILE A 181 -2.94 -6.39 10.25
C ILE A 181 -3.85 -7.60 10.06
N VAL A 182 -5.15 -7.37 10.26
CA VAL A 182 -6.21 -8.21 9.68
C VAL A 182 -7.42 -7.30 9.50
N GLN A 183 -7.48 -6.58 8.38
CA GLN A 183 -8.73 -6.13 7.77
C GLN A 183 -8.56 -6.11 6.25
N LEU A 184 -8.39 -7.29 5.69
CA LEU A 184 -9.05 -7.73 4.46
C LEU A 184 -9.27 -9.24 4.64
N LYS A 185 -10.28 -9.56 5.46
CA LYS A 185 -11.06 -10.79 5.29
C LYS A 185 -12.25 -10.44 4.44
#